data_AF-A0A2G4H2X1-F1
#
_entry.id   AF-A0A2G4H2X1-F1
#
_cell.length_a   1.000
_cell.length_b   1.000
_cell.length_c   1.000
_cell.angle_alpha   90.00
_cell.angle_beta   90.00
_cell.angle_gamma   90.00
#
_symmetry.space_group_name_H-M   'P 1'
#
loop_
_entity.id
_entity.type
_entity.pdbx_description
1 polymer ?
#
loop_
_entity_poly.entity_id
_entity_poly.type
_entity_poly.pdbx_seq_one_letter_code
_entity_poly.pdbx_strand_id
1 'polypeptide(L)'
;MHWNPFITCAVTGAGASQGVHPELPITPEQIANSAIDAAKAGAAIVHCHVREPKTGVPSRRVDLYRDVVSRIREADVDVIVNLTTGMGGDLLVGPNGTDTPLPGSDLIGPDERIAHLHDTLPDICTLD
;
A
#
# COMPACT_ATOMS: atom_id res chain seq x y z
N MET A 1 32.28 -2.20 12.56
CA MET A 1 31.45 -1.38 11.64
C MET A 1 30.13 -1.12 12.34
N HIS A 2 29.72 0.14 12.49
CA HIS A 2 28.36 0.50 12.88
C HIS A 2 27.62 0.78 11.58
N TRP A 3 26.71 -0.10 11.18
CA TRP A 3 25.83 0.15 10.05
C TRP A 3 24.62 0.94 10.56
N ASN A 4 24.20 1.98 9.83
CA ASN A 4 22.92 2.64 10.04
C ASN A 4 21.93 2.04 9.03
N PRO A 5 21.17 0.99 9.39
CA PRO A 5 20.25 0.36 8.46
C PRO A 5 19.06 1.28 8.16
N PHE A 6 18.59 1.25 6.92
CA PHE A 6 17.25 1.75 6.59
C PHE A 6 16.22 0.71 7.00
N ILE A 7 15.32 1.09 7.90
CA ILE A 7 14.20 0.25 8.33
C ILE A 7 12.95 0.72 7.60
N THR A 8 12.32 -0.20 6.86
CA THR A 8 11.01 0.03 6.23
C THR A 8 9.93 -0.66 7.05
N CYS A 9 8.84 0.05 7.37
CA CYS A 9 7.66 -0.54 7.98
C CYS A 9 6.52 -0.66 6.95
N ALA A 10 6.08 -1.88 6.65
CA ALA A 10 4.89 -2.13 5.83
C ALA A 10 3.66 -2.19 6.74
N VAL A 11 2.82 -1.16 6.69
CA VAL A 11 1.88 -0.87 7.78
C VAL A 11 0.55 -1.63 7.71
N THR A 12 0.20 -2.22 6.56
CA THR A 12 -1.08 -2.94 6.40
C THR A 12 -1.07 -4.04 5.34
N GLY A 13 -0.42 -3.81 4.19
CA GLY A 13 -0.37 -4.75 3.06
C GLY A 13 -1.69 -4.94 2.30
N ALA A 14 -1.70 -5.82 1.29
CA ALA A 14 -2.86 -6.19 0.48
C ALA A 14 -3.29 -7.67 0.64
N GLY A 15 -2.80 -8.36 1.68
CA GLY A 15 -3.26 -9.71 1.97
C GLY A 15 -4.73 -9.73 2.39
N ALA A 16 -5.40 -10.88 2.17
CA ALA A 16 -6.74 -11.19 2.68
C ALA A 16 -6.73 -11.45 4.20
N SER A 17 -6.19 -10.51 4.96
CA SER A 17 -5.96 -10.57 6.41
C SER A 17 -6.99 -9.76 7.21
N GLN A 18 -7.96 -9.13 6.55
CA GLN A 18 -9.06 -8.44 7.23
C GLN A 18 -9.82 -9.43 8.12
N GLY A 19 -9.99 -9.07 9.40
CA GLY A 19 -10.62 -9.94 10.40
C GLY A 19 -9.69 -10.94 11.10
N VAL A 20 -8.42 -11.07 10.68
CA VAL A 20 -7.43 -11.92 11.38
C VAL A 20 -6.92 -11.22 12.65
N HIS A 21 -6.60 -9.93 12.56
CA HIS A 21 -6.19 -9.10 13.69
C HIS A 21 -7.17 -7.92 13.88
N PRO A 22 -7.66 -7.65 15.10
CA PRO A 22 -8.64 -6.58 15.34
C PRO A 22 -8.07 -5.18 15.08
N GLU A 23 -6.75 -5.00 15.20
CA GLU A 23 -6.08 -3.70 15.00
C GLU A 23 -5.39 -3.58 13.64
N LEU A 24 -5.72 -4.43 12.66
CA LEU A 24 -5.22 -4.23 11.30
C LEU A 24 -5.65 -2.83 10.81
N PRO A 25 -4.73 -1.96 10.35
CA PRO A 25 -5.12 -0.64 9.86
C PRO A 25 -5.93 -0.75 8.56
N ILE A 26 -7.17 -0.28 8.58
CA ILE A 26 -8.12 -0.38 7.45
C ILE A 26 -8.40 0.99 6.83
N THR A 27 -8.80 1.96 7.63
CA THR A 27 -9.17 3.29 7.11
C THR A 27 -7.93 4.10 6.75
N PRO A 28 -8.02 5.10 5.84
CA PRO A 28 -6.90 5.99 5.56
C PRO A 28 -6.29 6.63 6.82
N GLU A 29 -7.14 7.03 7.77
CA GLU A 29 -6.70 7.57 9.05
C GLU A 29 -5.90 6.55 9.87
N GLN A 30 -6.38 5.30 9.99
CA GLN A 30 -5.66 4.25 10.71
C GLN A 30 -4.31 3.94 10.05
N ILE A 31 -4.29 3.83 8.71
CA ILE A 31 -3.08 3.53 7.94
C ILE A 31 -2.05 4.65 8.11
N ALA A 32 -2.48 5.91 8.01
CA ALA A 32 -1.62 7.07 8.21
C ALA A 32 -1.09 7.13 9.65
N ASN A 33 -1.94 6.89 10.66
CA ASN A 33 -1.51 6.86 12.06
C ASN A 33 -0.47 5.77 12.30
N SER A 34 -0.65 4.56 11.76
CA SER A 34 0.35 3.49 11.86
C SER A 34 1.67 3.85 11.17
N ALA A 35 1.63 4.56 10.03
CA ALA A 35 2.83 5.06 9.36
C ALA A 35 3.56 6.12 10.21
N ILE A 36 2.82 7.06 10.80
CA ILE A 36 3.36 8.10 11.67
C ILE A 36 3.98 7.48 12.94
N ASP A 37 3.31 6.50 13.54
CA ASP A 37 3.82 5.79 14.71
C ASP A 37 5.09 5.00 14.39
N ALA A 38 5.13 4.33 13.21
CA ALA A 38 6.33 3.66 12.73
C ALA A 38 7.50 4.65 12.52
N ALA A 39 7.24 5.82 11.94
CA ALA A 39 8.25 6.86 11.78
C ALA A 39 8.80 7.34 13.13
N LYS A 40 7.92 7.62 14.10
CA LYS A 40 8.30 8.01 15.47
C LYS A 40 9.09 6.92 16.19
N ALA A 41 8.84 5.65 15.88
CA ALA A 41 9.59 4.52 16.40
C ALA A 41 10.97 4.32 15.73
N GLY A 42 11.28 5.07 14.66
CA GLY A 42 12.56 5.05 13.97
C GLY A 42 12.56 4.38 12.60
N ALA A 43 11.39 4.11 12.01
CA ALA A 43 11.33 3.70 10.61
C ALA A 43 11.76 4.86 9.70
N ALA A 44 12.70 4.58 8.80
CA ALA A 44 13.12 5.56 7.80
C ALA A 44 12.15 5.65 6.62
N ILE A 45 11.44 4.54 6.34
CA ILE A 45 10.52 4.40 5.21
C ILE A 45 9.23 3.75 5.72
N VAL A 46 8.09 4.20 5.21
CA VAL A 46 6.78 3.54 5.39
C VAL A 46 6.26 3.05 4.05
N HIS A 47 5.89 1.77 4.00
CA HIS A 47 5.28 1.16 2.82
C HIS A 47 3.78 1.02 3.02
N CYS A 48 3.02 1.67 2.14
CA CYS A 48 1.58 1.82 2.28
C CYS A 48 0.82 1.12 1.15
N HIS A 49 -0.22 0.40 1.56
CA HIS A 49 -1.36 0.00 0.73
C HIS A 49 -2.60 0.71 1.28
N VAL A 50 -3.69 0.70 0.51
CA VAL A 50 -5.01 1.13 1.00
C VAL A 50 -6.03 0.00 0.93
N ARG A 51 -7.06 0.11 1.76
CA ARG A 51 -8.14 -0.86 1.90
C ARG A 51 -9.48 -0.14 1.85
N GLU A 52 -10.53 -0.83 1.43
CA GLU A 52 -11.88 -0.29 1.48
C GLU A 52 -12.31 -0.06 2.93
N PRO A 53 -12.67 1.18 3.34
CA PRO A 53 -12.88 1.52 4.75
C PRO A 53 -13.96 0.72 5.46
N LYS A 54 -14.94 0.19 4.73
CA LYS A 54 -16.07 -0.56 5.30
C LYS A 54 -15.80 -2.06 5.44
N THR A 55 -14.97 -2.63 4.58
CA THR A 55 -14.82 -4.10 4.47
C THR A 55 -13.41 -4.57 4.74
N GLY A 56 -12.41 -3.69 4.65
CA GLY A 56 -10.99 -4.02 4.82
C GLY A 56 -10.37 -4.78 3.64
N VAL A 57 -11.14 -5.04 2.57
CA VAL A 57 -10.57 -5.64 1.35
C VAL A 57 -9.56 -4.68 0.74
N PRO A 58 -8.45 -5.19 0.15
CA PRO A 58 -7.47 -4.34 -0.53
C PRO A 58 -8.11 -3.48 -1.61
N SER A 59 -7.60 -2.26 -1.81
CA SER A 59 -8.13 -1.31 -2.80
C SER A 59 -7.03 -0.60 -3.57
N ARG A 60 -7.37 -0.18 -4.80
CA ARG A 60 -6.53 0.66 -5.68
C ARG A 60 -7.06 2.08 -5.83
N ARG A 61 -8.03 2.48 -5.00
CA ARG A 61 -8.68 3.78 -5.09
C ARG A 61 -7.72 4.94 -4.83
N VAL A 62 -7.59 5.81 -5.83
CA VAL A 62 -6.71 6.99 -5.79
C VAL A 62 -7.05 7.92 -4.63
N ASP A 63 -8.34 8.13 -4.35
CA ASP A 63 -8.78 9.02 -3.27
C ASP A 63 -8.37 8.53 -1.88
N LEU A 64 -8.29 7.21 -1.68
CA LEU A 64 -7.81 6.63 -0.42
C LEU A 64 -6.30 6.81 -0.25
N TYR A 65 -5.52 6.63 -1.34
CA TYR A 65 -4.08 6.91 -1.31
C TYR A 65 -3.80 8.39 -1.02
N ARG A 66 -4.55 9.30 -1.66
CA ARG A 66 -4.45 10.74 -1.41
C ARG A 66 -4.66 11.09 0.06
N ASP A 67 -5.71 10.53 0.67
CA ASP A 67 -6.03 10.77 2.08
C ASP A 67 -4.92 10.26 3.01
N VAL A 68 -4.38 9.04 2.78
CA VAL A 68 -3.24 8.52 3.54
C VAL A 68 -2.02 9.43 3.43
N VAL A 69 -1.63 9.81 2.20
CA VAL A 69 -0.44 10.62 1.97
C VAL A 69 -0.59 12.01 2.56
N SER A 70 -1.75 12.67 2.39
CA SER A 70 -2.01 14.00 2.98
C SER A 70 -1.80 13.97 4.50
N ARG A 71 -2.38 12.99 5.19
CA ARG A 71 -2.24 12.86 6.66
C ARG A 71 -0.82 12.62 7.11
N ILE A 72 -0.05 11.77 6.40
CA ILE A 72 1.36 11.53 6.72
C ILE A 72 2.17 12.82 6.53
N ARG A 73 1.92 13.57 5.45
CA ARG A 73 2.64 14.81 5.15
C ARG A 73 2.26 15.99 6.04
N GLU A 74 1.03 16.00 6.55
CA GLU A 74 0.57 16.97 7.55
C GLU A 74 1.12 16.69 8.95
N ALA A 75 1.63 15.48 9.20
CA ALA A 75 2.24 15.11 10.47
C ALA A 75 3.68 15.63 10.59
N ASP A 76 4.07 15.98 11.82
CA ASP A 76 5.45 16.41 12.15
C ASP A 76 6.39 15.21 12.30
N VAL A 77 6.61 14.49 11.19
CA VAL A 77 7.54 13.36 11.08
C VAL A 77 8.31 13.43 9.76
N ASP A 78 9.61 13.12 9.80
CA ASP A 78 10.43 12.98 8.60
C ASP A 78 10.52 11.50 8.21
N VAL A 79 9.74 11.10 7.22
CA VAL A 79 9.67 9.72 6.75
C VAL A 79 9.49 9.65 5.24
N ILE A 80 10.19 8.71 4.61
CA ILE A 80 10.05 8.40 3.20
C ILE A 80 8.75 7.61 2.99
N VAL A 81 7.87 8.10 2.12
CA VAL A 81 6.62 7.43 1.77
C VAL A 81 6.84 6.56 0.53
N ASN A 82 6.63 5.26 0.69
CA ASN A 82 6.66 4.25 -0.37
C ASN A 82 5.24 3.74 -0.66
N LEU A 83 4.73 3.97 -1.87
CA LEU A 83 3.42 3.45 -2.27
C LEU A 83 3.56 2.22 -3.16
N THR A 84 2.67 1.26 -2.97
CA THR A 84 2.66 0.05 -3.80
C THR A 84 2.18 0.31 -5.22
N THR A 85 2.86 -0.25 -6.22
CA THR A 85 2.26 -0.46 -7.56
C THR A 85 2.04 -1.94 -7.88
N GLY A 86 2.15 -2.82 -6.89
CA GLY A 86 2.03 -4.28 -7.07
C GLY A 86 0.61 -4.73 -7.43
N MET A 87 -0.40 -4.05 -6.90
CA MET A 87 -1.80 -4.37 -7.20
C MET A 87 -2.14 -4.16 -8.69
N GLY A 88 -3.11 -4.91 -9.20
CA GLY A 88 -3.44 -4.90 -10.63
C GLY A 88 -2.51 -5.77 -11.49
N GLY A 89 -1.71 -6.65 -10.86
CA GLY A 89 -0.83 -7.62 -11.51
C GLY A 89 -1.20 -9.09 -11.28
N ASP A 90 -2.34 -9.38 -10.65
CA ASP A 90 -2.72 -10.73 -10.26
C ASP A 90 -3.41 -11.48 -11.41
N LEU A 91 -2.73 -12.50 -11.94
CA LEU A 91 -3.24 -13.37 -12.99
C LEU A 91 -3.63 -14.74 -12.43
N LEU A 92 -4.92 -15.09 -12.54
CA LEU A 92 -5.38 -16.45 -12.27
C LEU A 92 -5.29 -17.28 -13.55
N VAL A 93 -4.46 -18.33 -13.51
CA VAL A 93 -4.22 -19.26 -14.62
C VAL A 93 -4.94 -20.58 -14.37
N GLY A 94 -5.60 -21.11 -15.40
CA GLY A 94 -6.28 -22.40 -15.33
C GLY A 94 -5.32 -23.61 -15.26
N PRO A 95 -5.83 -24.80 -14.91
CA PRO A 95 -5.03 -26.01 -14.70
C PRO A 95 -4.19 -26.47 -15.92
N ASN A 96 -4.47 -25.93 -17.11
CA ASN A 96 -3.74 -26.26 -18.35
C ASN A 96 -2.84 -25.12 -18.86
N GLY A 97 -2.58 -24.08 -18.05
CA GLY A 97 -1.62 -23.03 -18.42
C GLY A 97 -2.09 -22.14 -19.58
N THR A 98 -3.39 -21.94 -19.75
CA THR A 98 -3.89 -21.01 -20.79
C THR A 98 -3.55 -19.58 -20.40
N ASP A 99 -2.97 -18.81 -21.32
CA ASP A 99 -2.61 -17.39 -21.14
C ASP A 99 -3.81 -16.45 -20.99
N THR A 100 -5.04 -16.97 -21.05
CA THR A 100 -6.26 -16.19 -20.85
C THR A 100 -6.52 -15.99 -19.36
N PRO A 101 -6.61 -14.75 -18.87
CA PRO A 101 -6.98 -14.47 -17.48
C PRO A 101 -8.34 -15.08 -17.13
N LEU A 102 -8.39 -15.84 -16.04
CA LEU A 102 -9.64 -16.38 -15.52
C LEU A 102 -10.45 -15.28 -14.77
N PRO A 103 -11.78 -15.45 -14.65
CA PRO A 103 -12.58 -14.62 -13.76
C PRO A 103 -12.01 -14.58 -12.35
N GLY A 104 -11.87 -13.38 -11.79
CA GLY A 104 -11.22 -13.14 -10.50
C GLY A 104 -9.76 -12.67 -10.59
N SER A 105 -9.16 -12.66 -11.79
CA SER A 105 -7.88 -11.96 -12.01
C SER A 105 -8.05 -10.45 -11.79
N ASP A 106 -7.08 -9.81 -11.14
CA ASP A 106 -6.92 -8.35 -11.10
C ASP A 106 -5.69 -8.01 -11.94
N LEU A 107 -5.87 -8.01 -13.26
CA LEU A 107 -4.82 -7.69 -14.23
C LEU A 107 -5.25 -6.50 -15.07
N ILE A 108 -4.60 -5.36 -14.84
CA ILE A 108 -4.91 -4.08 -15.48
C ILE A 108 -3.68 -3.46 -16.17
N GLY A 109 -3.94 -2.44 -17.00
CA GLY A 109 -2.88 -1.73 -17.72
C GLY A 109 -1.97 -0.91 -16.80
N PRO A 110 -0.75 -0.59 -17.26
CA PRO A 110 0.24 0.14 -16.45
C PRO A 110 -0.26 1.52 -16.00
N ASP A 111 -0.96 2.26 -16.87
CA ASP A 111 -1.48 3.60 -16.54
C ASP A 111 -2.46 3.57 -15.36
N GLU A 112 -3.30 2.54 -15.28
CA GLU A 112 -4.24 2.37 -14.16
C GLU A 112 -3.51 1.93 -12.88
N ARG A 113 -2.43 1.14 -12.98
CA ARG A 113 -1.63 0.71 -11.81
C ARG A 113 -0.93 1.89 -11.14
N ILE A 114 -0.49 2.87 -11.92
CA ILE A 114 0.24 4.05 -11.42
C ILE A 114 -0.64 5.29 -11.22
N ALA A 115 -1.95 5.22 -11.48
CA ALA A 115 -2.85 6.36 -11.42
C ALA A 115 -2.76 7.14 -10.09
N HIS A 116 -2.56 6.44 -8.98
CA HIS A 116 -2.42 7.05 -7.65
C HIS A 116 -1.07 7.78 -7.46
N LEU A 117 -0.01 7.37 -8.16
CA LEU A 117 1.30 8.04 -8.08
C LEU A 117 1.27 9.43 -8.71
N HIS A 118 0.54 9.60 -9.82
CA HIS A 118 0.40 10.90 -10.48
C HIS A 118 -0.25 11.97 -9.58
N ASP A 119 -1.11 11.53 -8.67
CA ASP A 119 -1.86 12.39 -7.77
C ASP A 119 -1.14 12.65 -6.45
N THR A 120 -0.40 11.66 -5.96
CA THR A 120 0.20 11.70 -4.62
C THR A 120 1.69 12.03 -4.58
N LEU A 121 2.40 11.80 -5.70
CA LEU A 121 3.85 12.05 -5.84
C LEU A 121 4.66 11.57 -4.62
N PRO A 122 4.61 10.27 -4.27
CA PRO A 122 5.37 9.74 -3.14
C PRO A 122 6.87 9.80 -3.42
N ASP A 123 7.68 9.62 -2.37
CA ASP A 123 9.13 9.67 -2.50
C ASP A 123 9.67 8.49 -3.33
N ILE A 124 9.08 7.31 -3.12
CA ILE A 124 9.38 6.08 -3.87
C ILE A 124 8.09 5.26 -4.10
N CYS A 125 8.19 4.26 -4.96
CA CYS A 125 7.14 3.25 -5.14
C CYS A 125 7.74 1.86 -5.35
N THR A 126 7.00 0.80 -5.02
CA THR A 126 7.44 -0.58 -5.27
C THR A 126 7.07 -1.03 -6.67
N LEU A 127 7.98 -1.71 -7.36
CA LEU A 127 7.74 -2.39 -8.62
C LEU A 127 8.13 -3.86 -8.44
N ASP A 128 7.17 -4.75 -8.72
CA ASP A 128 7.35 -6.21 -8.66
C ASP A 128 7.85 -6.76 -10.02
#